data_AF-A0A3M5WZX8-F1
#
_entry.id   AF-A0A3M5WZX8-F1
#
_cell.length_a   1.000
_cell.length_b   1.000
_cell.length_c   1.000
_cell.angle_alpha   90.00
_cell.angle_beta   90.00
_cell.angle_gamma   90.00
#
_symmetry.space_group_name_H-M   'P 1'
#
loop_
_entity.id
_entity.type
_entity.pdbx_description
1 polymer ?
#
loop_
_entity_poly.entity_id
_entity_poly.type
_entity_poly.pdbx_seq_one_letter_code
_entity_poly.pdbx_strand_id
1 'polypeptide(L)'
;MTVFPERDNRGKVYLYFCPDDTTVALDDVRGIGTYGVWETHGKDSTRNPMAELKAVRFFQRMWTKRYRDGSPVMVGKPPGYELLRAKNESRYPGGGFFTGLISKGPIEEGHKILINAEQLYPPHAPAMFGGEEGNFRGDETKSGLDRPDDANKASAVGNPRAKFNWRYVRSHTGSIDLERELAQWNLGKAPSEQTRIMRKQRVTGDGAPKPTDRYDILREETPDEIREFMDKSTDVLAENSYHSGLLRSPENQRWVTAMDIAIGQAKCLDDPVMRDVLVAIADWKMDKKQFAKTTELPGWERISEESQELVSASHLYYEEGEFPSDDLVTLTPPPLLQGTQQPRGVK
;
A
#
# COMPACT_ATOMS: atom_id res chain seq x y z
N MET A 1 -26.18 -14.73 24.58
CA MET A 1 -25.24 -13.66 24.22
C MET A 1 -23.91 -14.31 23.87
N THR A 2 -23.48 -14.22 22.61
CA THR A 2 -22.14 -14.64 22.22
C THR A 2 -21.18 -13.57 22.74
N VAL A 3 -20.46 -13.87 23.82
CA VAL A 3 -19.43 -12.96 24.34
C VAL A 3 -18.26 -13.06 23.38
N PHE A 4 -18.10 -12.06 22.51
CA PHE A 4 -16.87 -11.94 21.73
C PHE A 4 -15.74 -11.64 22.72
N PRO A 5 -14.62 -12.40 22.70
CA PRO A 5 -13.46 -12.04 23.51
C PRO A 5 -12.98 -10.65 23.07
N GLU A 6 -13.07 -9.68 23.99
CA GLU A 6 -12.63 -8.31 23.74
C GLU A 6 -11.15 -8.32 23.33
N ARG A 7 -10.86 -7.82 22.12
CA ARG A 7 -9.48 -7.71 21.62
C ARG A 7 -8.95 -6.33 21.94
N ASP A 8 -7.93 -6.27 22.78
CA ASP A 8 -7.09 -5.07 22.95
C ASP A 8 -5.71 -5.32 22.34
N ASN A 9 -5.47 -4.69 21.19
CA ASN A 9 -4.20 -4.77 20.47
C ASN A 9 -3.36 -3.50 20.59
N ARG A 10 -3.61 -2.64 21.57
CA ARG A 10 -2.73 -1.48 21.83
C ARG A 10 -1.28 -1.93 21.97
N GLY A 11 -0.41 -1.21 21.27
CA GLY A 11 1.04 -1.46 21.23
C GLY A 11 1.44 -2.78 20.60
N LYS A 12 0.55 -3.49 19.87
CA LYS A 12 0.91 -4.68 19.09
C LYS A 12 1.21 -4.28 17.65
N VAL A 13 2.17 -4.98 17.04
CA VAL A 13 2.51 -4.82 15.62
C VAL A 13 2.30 -6.17 14.95
N TYR A 14 1.55 -6.19 13.85
CA TYR A 14 1.29 -7.39 13.07
C TYR A 14 1.98 -7.28 11.71
N LEU A 15 2.92 -8.19 11.45
CA LEU A 15 3.46 -8.44 10.12
C LEU A 15 2.52 -9.37 9.36
N TYR A 16 2.11 -8.93 8.19
CA TYR A 16 1.49 -9.80 7.20
C TYR A 16 2.54 -10.14 6.15
N PHE A 17 2.86 -11.42 6.03
CA PHE A 17 3.79 -11.90 5.02
C PHE A 17 3.09 -12.93 4.14
N CYS A 18 3.57 -13.05 2.89
CA CYS A 18 3.00 -13.93 1.90
C CYS A 18 4.14 -14.63 1.14
N PRO A 19 4.27 -15.97 1.17
CA PRO A 19 5.30 -16.67 0.41
C PRO A 19 5.03 -16.62 -1.11
N ASP A 20 3.84 -16.15 -1.51
CA ASP A 20 3.49 -15.83 -2.89
C ASP A 20 3.96 -14.43 -3.32
N ASP A 21 4.44 -13.61 -2.37
CA ASP A 21 5.02 -12.30 -2.63
C ASP A 21 6.42 -12.36 -3.20
N THR A 22 6.52 -12.09 -4.51
CA THR A 22 7.79 -12.07 -5.23
C THR A 22 8.38 -10.66 -5.40
N THR A 23 7.76 -9.61 -4.87
CA THR A 23 8.23 -8.23 -5.06
C THR A 23 9.47 -7.89 -4.24
N VAL A 24 9.60 -8.44 -3.03
CA VAL A 24 10.66 -8.06 -2.07
C VAL A 24 11.67 -9.18 -1.74
N ALA A 25 11.61 -10.30 -2.43
CA ALA A 25 12.63 -11.34 -2.29
C ALA A 25 13.82 -11.01 -3.21
N LEU A 26 14.98 -10.75 -2.62
CA LEU A 26 16.27 -10.65 -3.31
C LEU A 26 17.11 -11.88 -2.94
N ASP A 27 18.09 -12.26 -3.75
CA ASP A 27 18.85 -13.51 -3.56
C ASP A 27 19.56 -13.53 -2.21
N ASP A 28 20.09 -12.38 -1.81
CA ASP A 28 20.83 -12.20 -0.55
C ASP A 28 19.98 -11.63 0.58
N VAL A 29 18.75 -11.17 0.31
CA VAL A 29 17.82 -10.63 1.32
C VAL A 29 16.59 -11.51 1.38
N ARG A 30 16.54 -12.37 2.40
CA ARG A 30 15.31 -13.06 2.80
C ARG A 30 14.34 -12.01 3.33
N GLY A 31 13.54 -11.44 2.43
CA GLY A 31 12.58 -10.39 2.75
C GLY A 31 11.56 -10.85 3.78
N ILE A 32 11.42 -10.06 4.86
CA ILE A 32 10.45 -10.29 5.93
C ILE A 32 9.01 -10.31 5.37
N GLY A 33 8.73 -9.58 4.28
CA GLY A 33 7.42 -9.59 3.60
C GLY A 33 7.09 -10.88 2.83
N THR A 34 8.11 -11.60 2.34
CA THR A 34 7.89 -12.87 1.64
C THR A 34 7.91 -14.05 2.61
N TYR A 35 8.88 -14.09 3.52
CA TYR A 35 9.15 -15.28 4.32
C TYR A 35 8.88 -15.12 5.81
N GLY A 36 8.34 -13.97 6.24
CA GLY A 36 8.17 -13.66 7.65
C GLY A 36 9.50 -13.51 8.38
N VAL A 37 9.43 -13.37 9.70
CA VAL A 37 10.59 -13.39 10.57
C VAL A 37 10.83 -14.81 11.07
N TRP A 38 12.08 -15.25 10.95
CA TRP A 38 12.52 -16.58 11.32
C TRP A 38 12.86 -16.65 12.81
N GLU A 39 12.74 -17.83 13.40
CA GLU A 39 13.18 -18.06 14.78
C GLU A 39 14.69 -18.23 14.93
N THR A 40 15.43 -18.38 13.83
CA THR A 40 16.89 -18.47 13.85
C THR A 40 17.48 -17.41 12.95
N HIS A 41 18.41 -16.62 13.48
CA HIS A 41 19.11 -15.58 12.74
C HIS A 41 20.26 -16.16 11.91
N GLY A 42 19.95 -17.10 11.00
CA GLY A 42 20.93 -17.82 10.19
C GLY A 42 21.57 -19.02 10.91
N LYS A 43 22.39 -19.79 10.19
CA LYS A 43 22.94 -21.08 10.66
C LYS A 43 23.91 -20.95 11.84
N ASP A 44 24.62 -19.82 11.93
CA ASP A 44 25.68 -19.61 12.93
C ASP A 44 25.28 -18.64 14.05
N SER A 45 23.98 -18.40 14.24
CA SER A 45 23.48 -17.50 15.28
C SER A 45 22.66 -18.23 16.34
N THR A 46 22.88 -17.86 17.59
CA THR A 46 22.08 -18.30 18.75
C THR A 46 20.88 -17.39 19.01
N ARG A 47 20.71 -16.31 18.22
CA ARG A 47 19.59 -15.39 18.39
C ARG A 47 18.29 -16.00 17.91
N ASN A 48 17.22 -15.69 18.64
CA ASN A 48 15.86 -15.99 18.24
C ASN A 48 15.10 -14.67 17.98
N PRO A 49 15.10 -14.17 16.73
CA PRO A 49 14.46 -12.91 16.40
C PRO A 49 12.99 -12.86 16.77
N MET A 50 12.24 -13.94 16.59
CA MET A 50 10.82 -13.98 16.96
C MET A 50 10.61 -13.89 18.47
N ALA A 51 11.46 -14.50 19.29
CA ALA A 51 11.38 -14.37 20.74
C ALA A 51 11.72 -12.94 21.21
N GLU A 52 12.76 -12.34 20.62
CA GLU A 52 13.15 -10.96 20.89
C GLU A 52 12.05 -9.96 20.48
N LEU A 53 11.47 -10.13 19.29
CA LEU A 53 10.39 -9.28 18.78
C LEU A 53 9.07 -9.47 19.55
N LYS A 54 8.81 -10.69 20.03
CA LYS A 54 7.64 -10.95 20.89
C LYS A 54 7.68 -10.11 22.18
N ALA A 55 8.88 -9.83 22.72
CA ALA A 55 9.04 -8.98 23.90
C ALA A 55 8.54 -7.54 23.67
N VAL A 56 8.59 -7.07 22.42
CA VAL A 56 8.05 -5.77 22.00
C VAL A 56 6.70 -5.91 21.28
N ARG A 57 5.95 -6.98 21.59
CA ARG A 57 4.58 -7.23 21.11
C ARG A 57 4.46 -7.27 19.57
N PHE A 58 5.47 -7.83 18.92
CA PHE A 58 5.44 -8.13 17.50
C PHE A 58 4.83 -9.51 17.23
N PHE A 59 3.96 -9.56 16.24
CA PHE A 59 3.22 -10.73 15.82
C PHE A 59 3.30 -10.88 14.30
N GLN A 60 3.15 -12.10 13.78
CA GLN A 60 3.08 -12.32 12.35
C GLN A 60 1.96 -13.29 11.96
N ARG A 61 1.37 -13.04 10.79
CA ARG A 61 0.40 -13.93 10.12
C ARG A 61 0.91 -14.26 8.72
N MET A 62 0.79 -15.53 8.36
CA MET A 62 1.06 -15.98 7.00
C MET A 62 -0.23 -15.92 6.19
N TRP A 63 -0.15 -15.30 5.03
CA TRP A 63 -1.17 -15.33 3.99
C TRP A 63 -0.64 -16.16 2.84
N THR A 64 -1.49 -16.96 2.21
CA THR A 64 -1.08 -17.66 0.99
C THR A 64 -2.29 -18.06 0.17
N LYS A 65 -2.11 -18.17 -1.14
CA LYS A 65 -3.13 -18.72 -2.06
C LYS A 65 -3.17 -20.26 -2.05
N ARG A 66 -2.23 -20.90 -1.36
CA ARG A 66 -2.07 -22.36 -1.36
C ARG A 66 -3.21 -23.08 -0.62
N TYR A 67 -3.48 -24.27 -1.12
CA TYR A 67 -4.41 -25.23 -0.53
C TYR A 67 -3.64 -26.45 -0.05
N ARG A 68 -4.09 -27.03 1.06
CA ARG A 68 -3.55 -28.26 1.65
C ARG A 68 -4.70 -29.17 2.00
N ASP A 69 -4.62 -30.42 1.56
CA ASP A 69 -5.67 -31.43 1.77
C ASP A 69 -7.06 -30.94 1.31
N GLY A 70 -7.09 -30.24 0.16
CA GLY A 70 -8.33 -29.70 -0.43
C GLY A 70 -8.92 -28.47 0.29
N SER A 71 -8.22 -27.92 1.30
CA SER A 71 -8.67 -26.76 2.08
C SER A 71 -7.68 -25.59 1.98
N PRO A 72 -8.14 -24.34 2.01
CA PRO A 72 -7.24 -23.19 2.04
C PRO A 72 -6.43 -23.17 3.34
N VAL A 73 -5.20 -22.65 3.29
CA VAL A 73 -4.43 -22.40 4.50
C VAL A 73 -5.05 -21.21 5.26
N MET A 74 -5.78 -21.54 6.33
CA MET A 74 -6.54 -20.55 7.11
C MET A 74 -5.64 -19.57 7.86
N VAL A 75 -6.01 -18.29 7.82
CA VAL A 75 -5.40 -17.21 8.62
C VAL A 75 -6.12 -17.14 9.97
N GLY A 76 -5.36 -16.98 11.06
CA GLY A 76 -5.93 -16.87 12.40
C GLY A 76 -6.22 -18.21 13.09
N LYS A 77 -5.53 -19.29 12.69
CA LYS A 77 -5.44 -20.52 13.49
C LYS A 77 -4.78 -20.24 14.86
N PRO A 78 -4.94 -21.16 15.85
CA PRO A 78 -4.16 -21.08 17.09
C PRO A 78 -2.66 -20.88 16.82
N PRO A 79 -1.96 -20.07 17.63
CA PRO A 79 -0.52 -19.87 17.48
C PRO A 79 0.23 -21.20 17.40
N GLY A 80 1.17 -21.29 16.46
CA GLY A 80 1.89 -22.52 16.21
C GLY A 80 2.72 -22.48 14.93
N TYR A 81 3.28 -23.62 14.59
CA TYR A 81 4.08 -23.76 13.39
C TYR A 81 3.22 -23.99 12.16
N GLU A 82 3.45 -23.20 11.13
CA GLU A 82 2.85 -23.37 9.81
C GLU A 82 3.91 -23.76 8.79
N LEU A 83 3.56 -24.64 7.84
CA LEU A 83 4.45 -24.95 6.73
C LEU A 83 4.51 -23.75 5.79
N LEU A 84 5.71 -23.28 5.51
CA LEU A 84 5.95 -22.26 4.49
C LEU A 84 5.96 -22.91 3.09
N ARG A 85 6.39 -24.17 3.01
CA ARG A 85 6.33 -25.00 1.80
C ARG A 85 6.10 -26.48 2.15
N ALA A 86 4.97 -27.04 1.72
CA ALA A 86 4.67 -28.46 1.79
C ALA A 86 5.30 -29.22 0.61
N LYS A 87 5.25 -30.55 0.68
CA LYS A 87 5.75 -31.44 -0.36
C LYS A 87 4.98 -31.20 -1.67
N ASN A 88 5.68 -31.18 -2.80
CA ASN A 88 5.13 -30.91 -4.14
C ASN A 88 4.56 -29.49 -4.34
N GLU A 89 4.66 -28.58 -3.37
CA GLU A 89 4.34 -27.17 -3.60
C GLU A 89 5.49 -26.51 -4.38
N SER A 90 5.14 -25.64 -5.32
CA SER A 90 6.12 -24.88 -6.09
C SER A 90 7.09 -24.16 -5.16
N ARG A 91 8.36 -24.19 -5.52
CA ARG A 91 9.42 -23.42 -4.85
C ARG A 91 9.13 -21.91 -4.89
N TYR A 92 8.42 -21.45 -5.93
CA TYR A 92 8.00 -20.07 -6.13
C TYR A 92 6.54 -20.05 -6.60
N PRO A 93 5.58 -19.84 -5.70
CA PRO A 93 4.17 -19.93 -6.05
C PRO A 93 3.66 -18.67 -6.81
N GLY A 94 4.50 -17.62 -6.92
CA GLY A 94 4.27 -16.45 -7.78
C GLY A 94 4.46 -16.68 -9.28
N GLY A 95 4.96 -17.85 -9.71
CA GLY A 95 4.86 -18.35 -11.08
C GLY A 95 5.52 -17.54 -12.20
N GLY A 96 6.80 -17.81 -12.47
CA GLY A 96 7.48 -17.51 -13.73
C GLY A 96 8.91 -18.08 -13.70
N PHE A 97 9.26 -18.98 -14.64
CA PHE A 97 10.56 -19.69 -14.64
C PHE A 97 11.76 -18.71 -14.66
N PHE A 98 11.62 -17.55 -15.31
CA PHE A 98 12.64 -16.51 -15.38
C PHE A 98 12.74 -15.66 -14.09
N THR A 99 11.63 -15.36 -13.42
CA THR A 99 11.63 -14.59 -12.14
C THR A 99 12.23 -15.40 -10.99
N GLY A 100 12.08 -16.73 -11.02
CA GLY A 100 12.70 -17.67 -10.08
C GLY A 100 14.19 -17.93 -10.31
N LEU A 101 14.73 -17.58 -11.49
CA LEU A 101 16.14 -17.82 -11.85
C LEU A 101 17.08 -16.67 -11.47
N ILE A 102 16.56 -15.44 -11.29
CA ILE A 102 17.36 -14.21 -11.22
C ILE A 102 17.43 -13.60 -9.80
N SER A 103 16.65 -14.05 -8.80
CA SER A 103 16.53 -13.20 -7.58
C SER A 103 16.17 -13.79 -6.22
N LYS A 104 16.03 -15.10 -5.94
CA LYS A 104 15.41 -15.52 -4.66
C LYS A 104 15.98 -16.80 -4.03
N GLY A 105 16.57 -16.68 -2.83
CA GLY A 105 17.04 -17.83 -2.03
C GLY A 105 15.95 -18.91 -1.79
N PRO A 106 16.27 -20.22 -1.86
CA PRO A 106 15.30 -21.32 -1.78
C PRO A 106 14.56 -21.42 -0.43
N ILE A 107 13.26 -21.73 -0.49
CA ILE A 107 12.54 -22.37 0.63
C ILE A 107 12.64 -23.89 0.48
N GLU A 108 13.22 -24.54 1.48
CA GLU A 108 13.27 -25.99 1.57
C GLU A 108 11.88 -26.59 1.81
N GLU A 109 11.59 -27.73 1.19
CA GLU A 109 10.35 -28.44 1.49
C GLU A 109 10.31 -28.86 2.96
N GLY A 110 9.14 -28.73 3.58
CA GLY A 110 8.98 -29.02 5.00
C GLY A 110 9.42 -27.88 5.92
N HIS A 111 9.90 -26.76 5.39
CA HIS A 111 10.24 -25.60 6.22
C HIS A 111 8.99 -25.07 6.95
N LYS A 112 9.13 -24.87 8.26
CA LYS A 112 8.09 -24.37 9.14
C LYS A 112 8.47 -23.01 9.71
N ILE A 113 7.47 -22.16 9.88
CA ILE A 113 7.61 -20.84 10.49
C ILE A 113 6.62 -20.69 11.65
N LEU A 114 7.05 -20.01 12.71
CA LEU A 114 6.20 -19.73 13.86
C LEU A 114 5.21 -18.61 13.54
N ILE A 115 3.92 -18.92 13.57
CA ILE A 115 2.83 -17.94 13.53
C ILE A 115 2.39 -17.69 14.97
N ASN A 116 2.78 -16.54 15.52
CA ASN A 116 2.55 -16.20 16.93
C ASN A 116 1.35 -15.27 17.16
N ALA A 117 0.74 -14.73 16.10
CA ALA A 117 -0.44 -13.87 16.18
C ALA A 117 -1.65 -14.62 16.79
N GLU A 118 -2.50 -13.91 17.54
CA GLU A 118 -3.60 -14.59 18.24
C GLU A 118 -4.61 -15.21 17.27
N GLN A 119 -5.28 -16.25 17.76
CA GLN A 119 -6.37 -16.91 17.06
C GLN A 119 -7.52 -15.93 16.73
N LEU A 120 -8.16 -16.16 15.58
CA LEU A 120 -9.38 -15.51 15.15
C LEU A 120 -10.55 -16.49 15.28
N TYR A 121 -11.75 -15.96 15.51
CA TYR A 121 -12.97 -16.74 15.73
C TYR A 121 -14.07 -16.29 14.76
N PRO A 122 -14.29 -17.02 13.65
CA PRO A 122 -13.50 -18.16 13.16
C PRO A 122 -12.16 -17.72 12.51
N PRO A 123 -11.22 -18.65 12.26
CA PRO A 123 -10.15 -18.44 11.30
C PRO A 123 -10.73 -18.11 9.91
N HIS A 124 -9.99 -17.36 9.10
CA HIS A 124 -10.44 -16.85 7.80
C HIS A 124 -9.72 -17.52 6.64
N ALA A 125 -10.47 -17.89 5.59
CA ALA A 125 -9.90 -18.36 4.34
C ALA A 125 -9.45 -17.14 3.52
N PRO A 126 -8.15 -16.97 3.23
CA PRO A 126 -7.65 -15.76 2.60
C PRO A 126 -8.15 -15.60 1.16
N ALA A 127 -8.77 -14.45 0.86
CA ALA A 127 -9.18 -14.09 -0.49
C ALA A 127 -8.01 -13.42 -1.22
N MET A 128 -7.19 -14.20 -1.92
CA MET A 128 -5.91 -13.74 -2.49
C MET A 128 -6.00 -13.18 -3.92
N PHE A 129 -7.05 -13.52 -4.66
CA PHE A 129 -7.21 -13.21 -6.09
C PHE A 129 -8.00 -11.92 -6.37
N GLY A 130 -8.09 -11.03 -5.37
CA GLY A 130 -8.84 -9.78 -5.51
C GLY A 130 -8.13 -8.81 -6.45
N GLY A 131 -8.89 -8.25 -7.40
CA GLY A 131 -8.38 -7.28 -8.38
C GLY A 131 -7.78 -7.88 -9.66
N GLU A 132 -7.71 -9.21 -9.76
CA GLU A 132 -7.25 -9.89 -10.97
C GLU A 132 -8.25 -9.77 -12.12
N GLU A 133 -7.74 -9.66 -13.35
CA GLU A 133 -8.52 -9.58 -14.58
C GLU A 133 -9.30 -10.88 -14.78
N GLY A 134 -10.61 -10.78 -15.08
CA GLY A 134 -11.52 -11.94 -15.01
C GLY A 134 -11.11 -13.13 -15.88
N ASN A 135 -10.56 -12.87 -17.07
CA ASN A 135 -10.07 -13.90 -17.99
C ASN A 135 -8.68 -14.46 -17.65
N PHE A 136 -7.98 -13.83 -16.70
CA PHE A 136 -6.61 -14.16 -16.31
C PHE A 136 -6.49 -14.37 -14.80
N ARG A 137 -7.58 -14.80 -14.15
CA ARG A 137 -7.59 -15.10 -12.72
C ARG A 137 -6.64 -16.26 -12.40
N GLY A 138 -5.93 -16.13 -11.30
CA GLY A 138 -5.03 -17.14 -10.75
C GLY A 138 -5.77 -18.26 -10.02
N ASP A 139 -4.98 -19.21 -9.54
CA ASP A 139 -5.42 -20.35 -8.73
C ASP A 139 -4.38 -20.69 -7.66
N GLU A 140 -4.58 -21.80 -6.94
CA GLU A 140 -3.66 -22.24 -5.88
C GLU A 140 -2.20 -22.47 -6.32
N THR A 141 -1.95 -22.61 -7.63
CA THR A 141 -0.65 -22.91 -8.22
C THR A 141 -0.13 -21.81 -9.17
N LYS A 142 -1.03 -21.06 -9.81
CA LYS A 142 -0.72 -20.07 -10.85
C LYS A 142 -1.11 -18.67 -10.41
N SER A 143 -0.27 -17.69 -10.71
CA SER A 143 -0.61 -16.29 -10.46
C SER A 143 -1.58 -15.78 -11.52
N GLY A 144 -2.56 -14.99 -11.08
CA GLY A 144 -3.40 -14.24 -12.00
C GLY A 144 -2.67 -13.01 -12.54
N LEU A 145 -3.33 -12.31 -13.45
CA LEU A 145 -2.83 -11.04 -13.96
C LEU A 145 -3.69 -9.88 -13.45
N ASP A 146 -3.02 -8.79 -13.08
CA ASP A 146 -3.64 -7.56 -12.63
C ASP A 146 -3.41 -6.43 -13.62
N ARG A 147 -4.36 -5.50 -13.61
CA ARG A 147 -4.26 -4.22 -14.29
C ARG A 147 -3.63 -3.17 -13.37
N PRO A 148 -2.87 -2.19 -13.89
CA PRO A 148 -2.43 -1.04 -13.11
C PRO A 148 -3.60 -0.32 -12.46
N ASP A 149 -3.53 -0.08 -11.15
CA ASP A 149 -4.49 0.76 -10.44
C ASP A 149 -4.23 2.25 -10.73
N ASP A 150 -5.09 3.14 -10.20
CA ASP A 150 -4.98 4.57 -10.47
C ASP A 150 -3.67 5.19 -9.94
N ALA A 151 -3.12 4.64 -8.84
CA ALA A 151 -1.83 5.09 -8.33
C ALA A 151 -0.68 4.66 -9.25
N ASN A 152 -0.74 3.44 -9.80
CA ASN A 152 0.22 2.96 -10.79
C ASN A 152 0.14 3.76 -12.09
N LYS A 153 -1.07 4.05 -12.59
CA LYS A 153 -1.28 4.89 -13.78
C LYS A 153 -0.72 6.29 -13.56
N ALA A 154 -1.02 6.91 -12.42
CA ALA A 154 -0.49 8.24 -12.09
C ALA A 154 1.04 8.23 -12.00
N SER A 155 1.62 7.20 -11.38
CA SER A 155 3.07 7.02 -11.30
C SER A 155 3.71 6.85 -12.67
N ALA A 156 3.06 6.10 -13.57
CA ALA A 156 3.54 5.92 -14.93
C ALA A 156 3.52 7.26 -15.71
N VAL A 157 2.40 7.98 -15.70
CA VAL A 157 2.24 9.28 -16.37
C VAL A 157 3.22 10.32 -15.83
N GLY A 158 3.49 10.31 -14.52
CA GLY A 158 4.45 11.21 -13.89
C GLY A 158 5.92 10.83 -14.09
N ASN A 159 6.23 9.64 -14.62
CA ASN A 159 7.60 9.18 -14.75
C ASN A 159 8.26 9.76 -16.02
N PRO A 160 9.27 10.63 -15.90
CA PRO A 160 9.90 11.26 -17.07
C PRO A 160 10.64 10.26 -17.97
N ARG A 161 10.95 9.06 -17.48
CA ARG A 161 11.61 7.97 -18.23
C ARG A 161 10.64 6.96 -18.82
N ALA A 162 9.34 7.06 -18.54
CA ALA A 162 8.35 6.21 -19.17
C ALA A 162 8.32 6.47 -20.68
N LYS A 163 8.05 5.42 -21.46
CA LYS A 163 7.91 5.48 -22.91
C LYS A 163 6.47 5.18 -23.26
N PHE A 164 5.82 6.10 -23.98
CA PHE A 164 4.44 5.95 -24.44
C PHE A 164 4.36 5.83 -25.96
N ASN A 165 3.18 5.47 -26.47
CA ASN A 165 3.00 5.31 -27.90
C ASN A 165 2.99 6.68 -28.60
N TRP A 166 3.24 6.65 -29.90
CA TRP A 166 3.24 7.82 -30.75
C TRP A 166 2.02 7.82 -31.66
N ARG A 167 1.25 8.91 -31.64
CA ARG A 167 0.06 9.12 -32.45
C ARG A 167 0.37 10.03 -33.63
N TYR A 168 -0.06 9.63 -34.82
CA TYR A 168 0.08 10.43 -36.04
C TYR A 168 -0.77 11.70 -35.96
N VAL A 169 -0.20 12.82 -36.40
CA VAL A 169 -0.89 14.12 -36.47
C VAL A 169 -1.14 14.48 -37.93
N ARG A 170 -0.07 14.70 -38.70
CA ARG A 170 -0.12 15.05 -40.13
C ARG A 170 1.24 14.83 -40.81
N SER A 171 1.26 14.77 -42.14
CA SER A 171 2.50 14.87 -42.91
C SER A 171 2.85 16.33 -43.23
N HIS A 172 4.14 16.58 -43.43
CA HIS A 172 4.68 17.89 -43.82
C HIS A 172 5.94 17.72 -44.70
N THR A 173 6.17 18.67 -45.60
CA THR A 173 7.38 18.73 -46.44
C THR A 173 8.16 20.01 -46.13
N GLY A 174 9.47 19.88 -45.95
CA GLY A 174 10.36 20.99 -45.62
C GLY A 174 10.60 21.18 -44.11
N SER A 175 11.09 22.36 -43.73
CA SER A 175 11.42 22.67 -42.33
C SER A 175 10.16 22.80 -41.49
N ILE A 176 10.27 22.44 -40.21
CA ILE A 176 9.19 22.52 -39.24
C ILE A 176 9.71 22.89 -37.86
N ASP A 177 8.96 23.75 -37.19
CA ASP A 177 9.17 24.14 -35.80
C ASP A 177 8.27 23.28 -34.90
N LEU A 178 8.87 22.32 -34.20
CA LEU A 178 8.14 21.39 -33.35
C LEU A 178 7.61 22.04 -32.06
N GLU A 179 8.25 23.11 -31.58
CA GLU A 179 7.76 23.83 -30.38
C GLU A 179 6.48 24.59 -30.72
N ARG A 180 6.45 25.23 -31.89
CA ARG A 180 5.24 25.89 -32.38
C ARG A 180 4.10 24.91 -32.65
N GLU A 181 4.38 23.77 -33.27
CA GLU A 181 3.37 22.72 -33.51
C GLU A 181 2.82 22.16 -32.18
N LEU A 182 3.68 21.94 -31.19
CA LEU A 182 3.29 21.50 -29.85
C LEU A 182 2.37 22.53 -29.17
N ALA A 183 2.76 23.81 -29.18
CA ALA A 183 1.97 24.89 -28.57
C ALA A 183 0.60 25.04 -29.25
N GLN A 184 0.54 24.94 -30.58
CA GLN A 184 -0.70 24.99 -31.34
C GLN A 184 -1.61 23.79 -31.04
N TRP A 185 -1.04 22.59 -30.93
CA TRP A 185 -1.81 21.38 -30.58
C TRP A 185 -2.41 21.46 -29.18
N ASN A 186 -1.67 22.00 -28.22
CA ASN A 186 -2.10 22.09 -26.81
C ASN A 186 -3.03 23.28 -26.52
N LEU A 187 -3.18 24.22 -27.46
CA LEU A 187 -3.97 25.43 -27.27
C LEU A 187 -5.44 25.10 -26.96
N GLY A 188 -5.92 25.59 -25.81
CA GLY A 188 -7.32 25.44 -25.38
C GLY A 188 -7.69 24.06 -24.80
N LYS A 189 -6.72 23.14 -24.64
CA LYS A 189 -6.95 21.79 -24.09
C LYS A 189 -6.71 21.74 -22.59
N ALA A 190 -7.45 20.86 -21.90
CA ALA A 190 -7.21 20.58 -20.49
C ALA A 190 -5.82 19.92 -20.30
N PRO A 191 -5.17 20.04 -19.13
CA PRO A 191 -3.84 19.47 -18.90
C PRO A 191 -3.71 17.97 -19.22
N SER A 192 -4.79 17.20 -19.05
CA SER A 192 -4.80 15.75 -19.31
C SER A 192 -4.96 15.36 -20.80
N GLU A 193 -5.36 16.32 -21.63
CA GLU A 193 -5.53 16.19 -23.09
C GLU A 193 -4.36 16.78 -23.88
N GLN A 194 -3.40 17.39 -23.17
CA GLN A 194 -2.20 17.94 -23.77
C GLN A 194 -1.17 16.82 -24.03
N THR A 195 -0.40 16.96 -25.10
CA THR A 195 0.77 16.11 -25.35
C THR A 195 2.02 16.82 -24.83
N ARG A 196 2.97 16.05 -24.31
CA ARG A 196 4.23 16.59 -23.77
C ARG A 196 5.24 16.91 -24.88
N ILE A 197 5.24 16.11 -25.95
CA ILE A 197 6.28 16.18 -26.97
C ILE A 197 5.75 15.77 -28.35
N MET A 198 6.27 16.42 -29.38
CA MET A 198 6.12 16.04 -30.78
C MET A 198 7.47 15.69 -31.41
N ARG A 199 7.46 14.77 -32.36
CA ARG A 199 8.63 14.40 -33.16
C ARG A 199 8.26 14.36 -34.64
N LYS A 200 9.27 14.52 -35.49
CA LYS A 200 9.17 14.25 -36.92
C LYS A 200 9.83 12.91 -37.25
N GLN A 201 9.17 12.10 -38.05
CA GLN A 201 9.69 10.85 -38.59
C GLN A 201 9.80 10.98 -40.10
N ARG A 202 11.00 10.77 -40.66
CA ARG A 202 11.21 10.84 -42.11
C ARG A 202 10.52 9.66 -42.78
N VAL A 203 9.73 9.93 -43.80
CA VAL A 203 8.93 8.93 -44.54
C VAL A 203 9.56 8.62 -45.89
N THR A 204 10.18 9.60 -46.53
CA THR A 204 10.79 9.45 -47.86
C THR A 204 12.23 9.94 -47.89
N GLY A 205 13.05 9.25 -48.69
CA GLY A 205 14.41 9.65 -49.05
C GLY A 205 15.50 8.78 -48.41
N ASP A 206 16.53 8.48 -49.21
CA ASP A 206 17.78 7.84 -48.78
C ASP A 206 18.89 8.88 -48.58
N GLY A 207 19.81 8.61 -47.66
CA GLY A 207 20.96 9.47 -47.38
C GLY A 207 20.61 10.75 -46.61
N ALA A 208 21.38 11.82 -46.82
CA ALA A 208 21.22 13.08 -46.08
C ALA A 208 19.82 13.70 -46.28
N PRO A 209 19.26 14.41 -45.26
CA PRO A 209 17.99 15.11 -45.38
C PRO A 209 17.96 16.10 -46.54
N LYS A 210 16.90 16.07 -47.35
CA LYS A 210 16.65 16.96 -48.49
C LYS A 210 15.42 17.84 -48.23
N PRO A 211 15.36 19.06 -48.80
CA PRO A 211 14.19 19.93 -48.66
C PRO A 211 12.88 19.33 -49.18
N THR A 212 12.96 18.38 -50.12
CA THR A 212 11.81 17.67 -50.71
C THR A 212 11.37 16.44 -49.91
N ASP A 213 12.07 16.11 -48.82
CA ASP A 213 11.70 14.96 -48.00
C ASP A 213 10.37 15.19 -47.30
N ARG A 214 9.60 14.10 -47.20
CA ARG A 214 8.34 14.08 -46.47
C ARG A 214 8.59 13.57 -45.05
N TYR A 215 8.00 14.26 -44.09
CA TYR A 215 8.02 13.90 -42.69
C TYR A 215 6.59 13.68 -42.20
N ASP A 216 6.43 12.69 -41.32
CA ASP A 216 5.24 12.55 -40.49
C ASP A 216 5.50 13.18 -39.13
N ILE A 217 4.58 14.02 -38.71
CA ILE A 217 4.55 14.59 -37.38
C ILE A 217 3.78 13.64 -36.49
N LEU A 218 4.41 13.23 -35.41
CA LEU A 218 3.87 12.34 -34.41
C LEU A 218 3.91 13.04 -33.05
N ARG A 219 2.92 12.76 -32.22
CA ARG A 219 2.89 13.22 -30.83
C ARG A 219 2.93 12.03 -29.87
N GLU A 220 3.48 12.22 -28.69
CA GLU A 220 3.30 11.26 -27.61
C GLU A 220 1.80 11.20 -27.23
N GLU A 221 1.33 10.04 -26.77
CA GLU A 221 -0.01 9.93 -26.19
C GLU A 221 -0.22 10.96 -25.06
N THR A 222 -1.43 11.48 -24.98
CA THR A 222 -1.87 12.35 -23.88
C THR A 222 -2.08 11.52 -22.61
N PRO A 223 -2.01 12.13 -21.41
CA PRO A 223 -2.34 11.44 -20.17
C PRO A 223 -3.65 10.64 -20.21
N ASP A 224 -4.70 11.18 -20.83
CA ASP A 224 -5.99 10.48 -20.92
C ASP A 224 -5.96 9.29 -21.89
N GLU A 225 -5.29 9.41 -23.04
CA GLU A 225 -5.08 8.28 -23.94
C GLU A 225 -4.23 7.17 -23.29
N ILE A 226 -3.21 7.55 -22.49
CA ILE A 226 -2.38 6.60 -21.75
C ILE A 226 -3.24 5.84 -20.73
N ARG A 227 -4.08 6.54 -19.97
CA ARG A 227 -4.99 5.92 -19.00
C ARG A 227 -5.99 5.01 -19.68
N GLU A 228 -6.61 5.47 -20.77
CA GLU A 228 -7.55 4.67 -21.55
C GLU A 228 -6.88 3.39 -22.11
N PHE A 229 -5.64 3.51 -22.60
CA PHE A 229 -4.86 2.35 -23.02
C PHE A 229 -4.60 1.39 -21.85
N MET A 230 -4.18 1.90 -20.70
CA MET A 230 -3.97 1.09 -19.49
C MET A 230 -5.26 0.45 -18.96
N ASP A 231 -6.42 1.05 -19.21
CA ASP A 231 -7.73 0.52 -18.82
C ASP A 231 -8.20 -0.63 -19.71
N LYS A 232 -7.81 -0.63 -20.98
CA LYS A 232 -8.37 -1.55 -21.99
C LYS A 232 -7.39 -2.60 -22.49
N SER A 233 -6.11 -2.26 -22.58
CA SER A 233 -5.12 -3.15 -23.18
C SER A 233 -4.80 -4.34 -22.27
N THR A 234 -4.63 -5.53 -22.87
CA THR A 234 -4.08 -6.69 -22.15
C THR A 234 -2.56 -6.62 -22.01
N ASP A 235 -1.88 -5.76 -22.77
CA ASP A 235 -0.42 -5.65 -22.78
C ASP A 235 0.13 -5.03 -21.49
N VAL A 236 -0.73 -4.36 -20.73
CA VAL A 236 -0.37 -3.77 -19.42
C VAL A 236 -0.60 -4.71 -18.26
N LEU A 237 -1.19 -5.88 -18.51
CA LEU A 237 -1.43 -6.87 -17.47
C LEU A 237 -0.10 -7.45 -17.00
N ALA A 238 0.07 -7.50 -15.68
CA ALA A 238 1.26 -8.06 -15.03
C ALA A 238 0.85 -9.12 -14.02
N GLU A 239 1.74 -10.08 -13.75
CA GLU A 239 1.51 -11.10 -12.74
C GLU A 239 1.22 -10.46 -11.37
N ASN A 240 0.13 -10.89 -10.74
CA ASN A 240 -0.21 -10.49 -9.39
C ASN A 240 0.91 -10.92 -8.45
N SER A 241 1.54 -9.95 -7.79
CA SER A 241 2.59 -10.25 -6.82
C SER A 241 2.05 -10.69 -5.47
N TYR A 242 0.73 -10.65 -5.23
CA TYR A 242 0.07 -10.98 -3.96
C TYR A 242 0.52 -10.16 -2.73
N HIS A 243 1.51 -9.27 -2.87
CA HIS A 243 1.88 -8.28 -1.84
C HIS A 243 0.67 -7.42 -1.44
N SER A 244 -0.05 -6.94 -2.46
CA SER A 244 -1.27 -6.15 -2.31
C SER A 244 -2.54 -7.01 -2.33
N GLY A 245 -2.48 -8.28 -2.71
CA GLY A 245 -3.63 -9.19 -2.79
C GLY A 245 -4.37 -9.33 -1.46
N LEU A 246 -3.65 -9.25 -0.34
CA LEU A 246 -4.22 -9.14 1.00
C LEU A 246 -5.17 -7.94 1.14
N LEU A 247 -4.72 -6.76 0.69
CA LEU A 247 -5.40 -5.48 0.90
C LEU A 247 -6.59 -5.27 -0.05
N ARG A 248 -6.62 -5.97 -1.18
CA ARG A 248 -7.65 -5.82 -2.21
C ARG A 248 -8.98 -6.51 -1.91
N SER A 249 -9.05 -7.30 -0.84
CA SER A 249 -10.30 -7.96 -0.44
C SER A 249 -10.90 -7.31 0.82
N PRO A 250 -12.11 -6.73 0.73
CA PRO A 250 -12.84 -6.26 1.90
C PRO A 250 -13.06 -7.35 2.95
N GLU A 251 -13.21 -8.61 2.52
CA GLU A 251 -13.37 -9.74 3.44
C GLU A 251 -12.08 -10.02 4.22
N ASN A 252 -10.91 -9.94 3.59
CA ASN A 252 -9.65 -10.06 4.34
C ASN A 252 -9.53 -8.94 5.39
N GLN A 253 -9.96 -7.73 5.04
CA GLN A 253 -9.94 -6.61 5.96
C GLN A 253 -10.90 -6.82 7.13
N ARG A 254 -12.14 -7.20 6.82
CA ARG A 254 -13.21 -7.43 7.79
C ARG A 254 -12.87 -8.53 8.80
N TRP A 255 -12.36 -9.65 8.32
CA TRP A 255 -12.19 -10.84 9.16
C TRP A 255 -10.83 -10.93 9.85
N VAL A 256 -9.79 -10.27 9.32
CA VAL A 256 -8.43 -10.37 9.87
C VAL A 256 -7.88 -9.02 10.29
N THR A 257 -7.66 -8.10 9.35
CA THR A 257 -6.90 -6.88 9.67
C THR A 257 -7.65 -5.98 10.67
N ALA A 258 -8.98 -5.88 10.54
CA ALA A 258 -9.85 -5.19 11.48
C ALA A 258 -9.71 -5.75 12.90
N MET A 259 -9.58 -7.08 13.02
CA MET A 259 -9.41 -7.74 14.31
C MET A 259 -8.02 -7.51 14.89
N ASP A 260 -7.00 -7.31 14.06
CA ASP A 260 -5.62 -7.04 14.47
C ASP A 260 -5.39 -5.57 14.85
N ILE A 261 -6.15 -4.64 14.28
CA ILE A 261 -6.13 -3.23 14.68
C ILE A 261 -7.14 -2.88 15.79
N ALA A 262 -7.98 -3.84 16.21
CA ALA A 262 -8.95 -3.62 17.27
C ALA A 262 -8.28 -3.28 18.62
N ILE A 263 -8.70 -2.19 19.24
CA ILE A 263 -8.14 -1.67 20.52
C ILE A 263 -9.12 -1.77 21.69
N GLY A 264 -10.09 -2.67 21.58
CA GLY A 264 -11.18 -2.89 22.53
C GLY A 264 -12.49 -2.23 22.08
N GLN A 265 -13.56 -2.51 22.82
CA GLN A 265 -14.81 -1.79 22.61
C GLN A 265 -14.66 -0.38 23.14
N ALA A 266 -15.07 0.61 22.35
CA ALA A 266 -15.15 1.99 22.79
C ALA A 266 -16.37 2.14 23.71
N LYS A 267 -16.29 1.63 24.94
CA LYS A 267 -17.39 1.71 25.94
C LYS A 267 -17.86 3.14 26.19
N CYS A 268 -16.99 4.12 25.97
CA CYS A 268 -17.34 5.55 26.01
C CYS A 268 -18.40 5.95 24.97
N LEU A 269 -18.56 5.20 23.88
CA LEU A 269 -19.58 5.43 22.86
C LEU A 269 -20.92 4.72 23.16
N ASP A 270 -20.96 3.80 24.13
CA ASP A 270 -22.19 3.14 24.58
C ASP A 270 -23.06 4.07 25.45
N ASP A 271 -22.43 5.04 26.12
CA ASP A 271 -23.12 6.13 26.81
C ASP A 271 -23.42 7.26 25.80
N PRO A 272 -24.70 7.51 25.45
CA PRO A 272 -25.05 8.50 24.43
C PRO A 272 -24.59 9.92 24.78
N VAL A 273 -24.52 10.27 26.06
CA VAL A 273 -24.07 11.59 26.51
C VAL A 273 -22.57 11.77 26.28
N MET A 274 -21.77 10.75 26.61
CA MET A 274 -20.33 10.77 26.35
C MET A 274 -20.02 10.65 24.86
N ARG A 275 -20.77 9.83 24.13
CA ARG A 275 -20.63 9.69 22.68
C ARG A 275 -20.81 11.03 21.98
N ASP A 276 -21.86 11.77 22.30
CA ASP A 276 -22.20 13.00 21.58
C ASP A 276 -21.11 14.07 21.79
N VAL A 277 -20.57 14.22 23.01
CA VAL A 277 -19.43 15.13 23.25
C VAL A 277 -18.14 14.64 22.59
N LEU A 278 -17.82 13.33 22.66
CA LEU A 278 -16.61 12.77 22.06
C LEU A 278 -16.62 12.89 20.53
N VAL A 279 -17.78 12.74 19.89
CA VAL A 279 -17.96 12.96 18.46
C VAL A 279 -17.82 14.44 18.11
N ALA A 280 -18.37 15.34 18.93
CA ALA A 280 -18.25 16.78 18.71
C ALA A 280 -16.80 17.28 18.83
N ILE A 281 -16.00 16.75 19.77
CA ILE A 281 -14.58 17.12 19.90
C ILE A 281 -13.67 16.45 18.87
N ALA A 282 -14.09 15.32 18.27
CA ALA A 282 -13.27 14.58 17.31
C ALA A 282 -12.96 15.41 16.05
N ASP A 283 -13.85 16.35 15.71
CA ASP A 283 -13.52 17.41 14.77
C ASP A 283 -12.84 18.56 15.50
N TRP A 284 -11.52 18.47 15.65
CA TRP A 284 -10.73 19.48 16.37
C TRP A 284 -10.78 20.87 15.71
N LYS A 285 -11.21 20.98 14.45
CA LYS A 285 -11.29 22.23 13.68
C LYS A 285 -12.61 22.96 13.93
N MET A 286 -12.87 23.27 15.19
CA MET A 286 -14.10 23.95 15.59
C MET A 286 -13.97 25.45 15.35
N ASP A 287 -14.91 26.04 14.62
CA ASP A 287 -15.13 27.49 14.65
C ASP A 287 -15.82 27.91 15.97
N LYS A 288 -15.91 29.22 16.23
CA LYS A 288 -16.55 29.76 17.45
C LYS A 288 -17.96 29.21 17.70
N LYS A 289 -18.75 28.99 16.64
CA LYS A 289 -20.13 28.51 16.74
C LYS A 289 -20.17 27.02 17.08
N GLN A 290 -19.30 26.23 16.47
CA GLN A 290 -19.18 24.81 16.73
C GLN A 290 -18.66 24.56 18.14
N PHE A 291 -17.65 25.31 18.58
CA PHE A 291 -17.10 25.21 19.92
C PHE A 291 -18.16 25.51 21.00
N ALA A 292 -18.92 26.60 20.86
CA ALA A 292 -20.01 26.93 21.79
C ALA A 292 -21.05 25.80 21.90
N LYS A 293 -21.44 25.19 20.77
CA LYS A 293 -22.35 24.04 20.78
C LYS A 293 -21.74 22.83 21.49
N THR A 294 -20.45 22.58 21.29
CA THR A 294 -19.73 21.46 21.92
C THR A 294 -19.69 21.61 23.43
N THR A 295 -19.43 22.81 23.95
CA THR A 295 -19.37 23.06 25.40
C THR A 295 -20.75 23.05 26.08
N GLU A 296 -21.82 23.29 25.34
CA GLU A 296 -23.22 23.15 25.80
C GLU A 296 -23.68 21.68 25.91
N LEU A 297 -22.93 20.72 25.37
CA LEU A 297 -23.31 19.31 25.44
C LEU A 297 -23.24 18.80 26.89
N PRO A 298 -24.22 18.00 27.36
CA PRO A 298 -24.20 17.48 28.73
C PRO A 298 -22.99 16.62 29.08
N GLY A 299 -22.30 16.09 28.07
CA GLY A 299 -21.06 15.32 28.26
C GLY A 299 -19.83 16.18 28.53
N TRP A 300 -19.87 17.49 28.26
CA TRP A 300 -18.75 18.41 28.46
C TRP A 300 -18.28 18.45 29.91
N GLU A 301 -19.20 18.58 30.86
CA GLU A 301 -18.87 18.58 32.30
C GLU A 301 -18.32 17.23 32.81
N ARG A 302 -18.41 16.17 32.00
CA ARG A 302 -17.97 14.82 32.35
C ARG A 302 -16.56 14.48 31.85
N ILE A 303 -15.98 15.30 30.96
CA ILE A 303 -14.57 15.17 30.57
C ILE A 303 -13.68 15.96 31.55
N SER A 304 -12.44 15.52 31.75
CA SER A 304 -11.52 16.16 32.71
C SER A 304 -11.25 17.62 32.35
N GLU A 305 -10.94 18.44 33.37
CA GLU A 305 -10.57 19.86 33.16
C GLU A 305 -9.41 19.99 32.16
N GLU A 306 -8.36 19.15 32.28
CA GLU A 306 -7.25 19.08 31.32
C GLU A 306 -7.71 18.79 29.88
N SER A 307 -8.71 17.93 29.69
CA SER A 307 -9.26 17.64 28.36
C SER A 307 -10.07 18.82 27.83
N GLN A 308 -10.84 19.50 28.70
CA GLN A 308 -11.58 20.71 28.34
C GLN A 308 -10.62 21.84 27.92
N GLU A 309 -9.52 22.02 28.65
CA GLU A 309 -8.45 22.96 28.33
C GLU A 309 -7.81 22.64 26.98
N LEU A 310 -7.46 21.36 26.73
CA LEU A 310 -6.87 20.93 25.46
C LEU A 310 -7.82 21.16 24.27
N VAL A 311 -9.10 20.87 24.42
CA VAL A 311 -10.10 21.12 23.38
C VAL A 311 -10.27 22.62 23.14
N SER A 312 -10.29 23.43 24.20
CA SER A 312 -10.37 24.90 24.10
C SER A 312 -9.15 25.49 23.38
N ALA A 313 -7.95 25.02 23.73
CA ALA A 313 -6.72 25.43 23.07
C ALA A 313 -6.67 24.99 21.59
N SER A 314 -7.18 23.80 21.27
CA SER A 314 -7.30 23.32 19.89
C SER A 314 -8.23 24.18 19.04
N HIS A 315 -9.35 24.63 19.62
CA HIS A 315 -10.25 25.59 18.98
C HIS A 315 -9.54 26.93 18.70
N LEU A 316 -8.86 27.51 19.70
CA LEU A 316 -8.11 28.76 19.54
C LEU A 316 -7.00 28.65 18.48
N TYR A 317 -6.31 27.50 18.45
CA TYR A 317 -5.32 27.24 17.41
C TYR A 317 -5.92 27.24 16.01
N TYR A 318 -7.10 26.65 15.83
CA TYR A 318 -7.77 26.62 14.53
C TYR A 318 -8.32 28.00 14.12
N GLU A 319 -8.94 28.71 15.05
CA GLU A 319 -9.62 29.98 14.78
C GLU A 319 -8.65 31.15 14.64
N GLU A 320 -7.61 31.17 15.47
CA GLU A 320 -6.73 32.35 15.65
C GLU A 320 -5.25 32.03 15.35
N GLY A 321 -4.89 30.76 15.18
CA GLY A 321 -3.51 30.33 14.95
C GLY A 321 -2.64 30.28 16.21
N GLU A 322 -3.26 30.39 17.39
CA GLU A 322 -2.55 30.40 18.68
C GLU A 322 -2.22 28.98 19.15
N PHE A 323 -0.93 28.65 19.21
CA PHE A 323 -0.51 27.33 19.64
C PHE A 323 -0.78 27.13 21.15
N PRO A 324 -1.22 25.94 21.60
CA PRO A 324 -1.39 25.65 23.03
C PRO A 324 -0.12 25.93 23.85
N SER A 325 -0.26 26.26 25.13
CA SER A 325 0.90 26.49 26.00
C SER A 325 1.75 25.22 26.14
N ASP A 326 3.05 25.39 26.41
CA ASP A 326 4.00 24.27 26.61
C ASP A 326 3.64 23.40 27.84
N ASP A 327 2.96 23.99 28.82
CA ASP A 327 2.41 23.30 30.00
C ASP A 327 1.28 22.33 29.63
N LEU A 328 0.52 22.62 28.57
CA LEU A 328 -0.61 21.82 28.09
C LEU A 328 -0.20 20.86 26.96
N VAL A 329 0.68 21.31 26.06
CA VAL A 329 1.23 20.50 24.97
C VAL A 329 2.73 20.75 24.89
N THR A 330 3.50 19.81 25.44
CA THR A 330 4.96 19.91 25.43
C THR A 330 5.51 19.95 24.01
N LEU A 331 6.22 21.03 23.68
CA LEU A 331 6.92 21.23 22.42
C LEU A 331 8.22 20.42 22.32
N THR A 332 8.69 19.91 23.46
CA THR A 332 9.83 18.99 23.52
C THR A 332 9.39 17.60 23.04
N PRO A 333 9.93 17.07 21.93
CA PRO A 333 9.57 15.74 21.44
C PRO A 333 9.88 14.66 22.48
N PRO A 334 9.10 13.57 22.56
CA PRO A 334 9.39 12.48 23.48
C PRO A 334 10.80 11.91 23.27
N PRO A 335 11.49 11.43 24.33
CA PRO A 335 12.88 10.96 24.27
C PRO A 335 13.16 9.92 23.18
N LEU A 336 12.14 9.14 22.79
CA LEU A 336 12.20 8.16 21.70
C LEU A 336 12.64 8.77 20.35
N LEU A 337 12.40 10.07 20.14
CA LEU A 337 12.78 10.83 18.94
C LEU A 337 14.10 11.59 19.09
N GLN A 338 14.62 11.73 20.31
CA GLN A 338 15.82 12.51 20.60
C GLN A 338 17.11 11.68 20.45
N GLY A 339 17.02 10.35 20.57
CA GLY A 339 18.16 9.43 20.57
C GLY A 339 18.78 9.06 19.21
N THR A 340 18.27 9.56 18.08
CA THR A 340 18.71 9.15 16.72
C THR A 340 19.28 10.28 15.87
N GLN A 341 19.55 11.46 16.43
CA GLN A 341 20.44 12.41 15.76
C GLN A 341 21.90 12.02 16.00
N GLN A 342 22.36 10.95 15.33
CA GLN A 342 23.79 10.89 15.04
C GLN A 342 24.13 12.05 14.10
N PRO A 343 25.19 12.83 14.36
CA PRO A 343 25.64 13.82 13.41
C PRO A 343 25.94 13.08 12.11
N ARG A 344 25.22 13.43 11.03
CA ARG A 344 25.53 12.94 9.69
C ARG A 344 26.96 13.37 9.39
N GLY A 345 27.90 12.45 9.59
CA GLY A 345 29.23 12.55 9.04
C GLY A 345 29.07 12.68 7.52
N VAL A 346 29.47 13.83 7.00
CA VAL A 346 29.70 14.01 5.58
C VAL A 346 30.72 12.95 5.17
N LYS A 347 30.31 12.05 4.26
CA LYS A 347 31.22 11.31 3.40
C LYS A 347 30.91 11.68 1.97
#